data_AF-A0A967MWI1-F1
#
_entry.id   AF-A0A967MWI1-F1
#
_cell.length_a   1.000
_cell.length_b   1.000
_cell.length_c   1.000
_cell.angle_alpha   90.00
_cell.angle_beta   90.00
_cell.angle_gamma   90.00
#
_symmetry.space_group_name_H-M   'P 1'
#
loop_
_entity.id
_entity.type
_entity.pdbx_description
1 polymer ?
#
loop_
_entity_poly.entity_id
_entity_poly.type
_entity_poly.pdbx_seq_one_letter_code
_entity_poly.pdbx_strand_id
1 'polypeptide(L)' 'VARAQRCAVFFPSSIGAFGPSTPPRGTPQDTIQRPTTMYGITKVSGELLCDYYHTRFGLDTRGLRLPGLISYA' A
#
# COMPACT_ATOMS: atom_id res chain seq x y z
N VAL A 1 6.14 -9.63 14.90
CA VAL A 1 7.62 -9.63 15.01
C VAL A 1 8.19 -8.21 14.99
N ALA A 2 8.06 -7.45 13.90
CA ALA A 2 8.65 -6.10 13.78
C ALA A 2 8.36 -5.16 14.96
N ARG A 3 7.10 -5.08 15.41
CA ARG A 3 6.71 -4.31 16.60
C ARG A 3 7.46 -4.74 17.87
N ALA A 4 7.55 -6.04 18.13
CA ALA A 4 8.21 -6.57 19.32
C ALA A 4 9.73 -6.30 19.30
N GLN A 5 10.31 -6.28 18.10
CA GLN A 5 11.75 -6.09 17.87
C GLN A 5 12.12 -4.64 17.53
N ARG A 6 11.16 -3.69 17.60
CA ARG A 6 11.34 -2.27 17.24
C ARG A 6 11.98 -2.05 15.86
N CYS A 7 11.62 -2.89 14.89
CA CYS A 7 12.09 -2.74 13.51
C CYS A 7 11.23 -1.72 12.75
N ALA A 8 11.85 -1.01 11.81
CA ALA A 8 11.12 -0.33 10.74
C ALA A 8 10.60 -1.37 9.73
N VAL A 9 9.46 -1.08 9.09
CA VAL A 9 8.82 -1.95 8.11
C VAL A 9 8.60 -1.17 6.83
N PHE A 10 9.11 -1.69 5.71
CA PHE A 10 8.74 -1.22 4.38
C PHE A 10 7.75 -2.18 3.75
N PHE A 11 6.53 -1.70 3.48
CA PHE A 11 5.49 -2.45 2.80
C PHE A 11 5.30 -1.90 1.38
N PRO A 12 5.75 -2.61 0.32
CA PRO A 12 5.51 -2.18 -1.04
C PRO A 12 4.04 -2.45 -1.41
N SER A 13 3.31 -1.37 -1.69
CA SER A 13 2.01 -1.45 -2.33
C SER A 13 2.16 -1.45 -3.86
N SER A 14 1.06 -1.30 -4.58
CA SER A 14 1.04 -1.30 -6.05
C SER A 14 -0.06 -0.40 -6.59
N ILE A 15 0.11 0.08 -7.83
CA ILE A 15 -0.98 0.67 -8.61
C ILE A 15 -2.21 -0.25 -8.73
N GLY A 16 -2.03 -1.57 -8.55
CA GLY A 16 -3.14 -2.53 -8.48
C GLY A 16 -4.07 -2.35 -7.26
N ALA A 17 -3.73 -1.48 -6.31
CA ALA A 17 -4.61 -1.09 -5.20
C ALA A 17 -5.80 -0.20 -5.65
N PHE A 18 -5.74 0.33 -6.87
CA PHE A 18 -6.83 1.10 -7.48
C PHE A 18 -7.80 0.19 -8.26
N GLY A 19 -9.00 0.71 -8.53
CA GLY A 19 -10.00 0.00 -9.32
C GLY A 19 -10.69 0.88 -10.35
N PRO A 20 -11.70 0.36 -11.07
CA PRO A 20 -12.36 1.07 -12.16
C PRO A 20 -13.09 2.36 -11.74
N SER A 21 -13.42 2.49 -10.46
CA SER A 21 -14.06 3.69 -9.89
C SER A 21 -13.07 4.79 -9.51
N THR A 22 -11.77 4.51 -9.57
CA THR A 22 -10.70 5.47 -9.30
C THR A 22 -10.40 6.29 -10.57
N PRO A 23 -10.20 7.61 -10.50
CA PRO A 23 -9.79 8.41 -11.65
C PRO A 23 -8.50 7.85 -12.29
N PRO A 24 -8.52 7.43 -13.58
CA PRO A 24 -7.40 6.70 -14.19
C PRO A 24 -6.27 7.60 -14.69
N ARG A 25 -6.51 8.90 -14.86
CA ARG A 25 -5.48 9.89 -15.23
C ARG A 25 -5.25 10.83 -14.06
N GLY A 26 -3.97 11.04 -13.73
CA GLY A 26 -3.60 11.87 -12.59
C GLY A 26 -4.25 11.37 -11.30
N THR A 27 -4.24 10.04 -11.09
CA THR A 27 -4.87 9.41 -9.92
C THR A 27 -4.36 10.07 -8.64
N PRO A 28 -5.23 10.75 -7.87
CA PRO A 28 -4.81 11.42 -6.64
C PRO A 28 -4.30 10.42 -5.61
N GLN A 29 -3.46 10.90 -4.68
CA GLN A 29 -2.96 10.07 -3.57
C GLN A 29 -4.11 9.56 -2.69
N ASP A 30 -5.04 10.46 -2.35
CA ASP A 30 -6.23 10.17 -1.56
C ASP A 30 -7.46 10.11 -2.48
N THR A 31 -7.93 8.90 -2.73
CA THR A 31 -9.04 8.64 -3.64
C THR A 31 -9.69 7.29 -3.32
N ILE A 32 -10.79 6.96 -3.99
CA ILE A 32 -11.51 5.70 -3.83
C ILE A 32 -10.59 4.53 -4.23
N GLN A 33 -10.35 3.59 -3.32
CA GLN A 33 -9.60 2.35 -3.57
C GLN A 33 -10.53 1.14 -3.51
N ARG A 34 -11.18 0.82 -4.64
CA ARG A 34 -12.05 -0.36 -4.79
C ARG A 34 -11.53 -1.29 -5.90
N PRO A 35 -10.39 -1.98 -5.67
CA PRO A 35 -9.81 -2.88 -6.65
C PRO A 35 -10.71 -4.09 -6.90
N THR A 36 -10.67 -4.63 -8.11
CA THR A 36 -11.46 -5.80 -8.53
C THR A 36 -10.66 -7.10 -8.51
N THR A 37 -9.42 -7.06 -8.03
CA THR A 37 -8.51 -8.22 -7.99
C THR A 37 -8.16 -8.57 -6.54
N MET A 38 -8.00 -9.86 -6.24
CA MET A 38 -7.52 -10.31 -4.93
C MET A 38 -6.17 -9.68 -4.56
N TYR A 39 -5.28 -9.54 -5.55
CA TYR A 39 -4.01 -8.84 -5.37
C TYR A 39 -4.23 -7.39 -4.90
N GLY A 40 -5.06 -6.61 -5.59
CA GLY A 40 -5.36 -5.23 -5.21
C GLY A 40 -6.00 -5.12 -3.83
N ILE A 41 -6.98 -5.99 -3.53
CA ILE A 41 -7.66 -6.03 -2.23
C ILE A 41 -6.63 -6.23 -1.11
N THR A 42 -5.70 -7.18 -1.26
CA THR A 42 -4.67 -7.41 -0.23
C THR A 42 -3.69 -6.25 -0.08
N LYS A 43 -3.40 -5.50 -1.16
CA LYS A 43 -2.59 -4.28 -1.08
C LYS A 43 -3.27 -3.18 -0.29
N VAL A 44 -4.55 -2.90 -0.55
CA VAL A 44 -5.33 -1.91 0.23
C VAL A 44 -5.42 -2.32 1.69
N SER A 45 -5.73 -3.59 1.97
CA SER A 45 -5.76 -4.09 3.36
C SER A 45 -4.40 -3.95 4.04
N GLY A 46 -3.30 -4.19 3.33
CA GLY A 46 -1.95 -4.01 3.85
C GLY A 46 -1.60 -2.55 4.14
N GLU A 47 -2.01 -1.61 3.29
CA GLU A 47 -1.85 -0.17 3.52
C GLU A 47 -2.56 0.26 4.81
N LEU A 48 -3.83 -0.12 4.97
CA LEU A 48 -4.62 0.20 6.16
C LEU A 48 -4.06 -0.44 7.43
N LEU A 49 -3.53 -1.66 7.34
CA LEU A 49 -2.85 -2.31 8.46
C LEU A 49 -1.57 -1.56 8.84
N CYS A 50 -0.75 -1.14 7.88
CA CYS A 50 0.45 -0.36 8.15
C CYS A 50 0.09 0.96 8.85
N ASP A 51 -0.86 1.70 8.30
CA ASP A 51 -1.32 2.98 8.86
C ASP A 51 -1.90 2.83 10.27
N TYR A 52 -2.71 1.79 10.49
CA TYR A 52 -3.21 1.45 11.81
C TYR A 52 -2.09 1.11 12.81
N TYR A 53 -1.07 0.36 12.38
CA TYR A 53 0.05 0.02 13.26
C TYR A 53 0.94 1.22 13.57
N HIS A 54 1.10 2.14 12.62
CA HIS A 54 1.77 3.40 12.84
C HIS A 54 1.00 4.24 13.87
N THR A 55 -0.29 4.49 13.62
CA THR A 55 -1.13 5.34 14.47
C THR A 55 -1.34 4.76 15.87
N ARG A 56 -1.57 3.45 15.98
CA ARG A 56 -1.87 2.81 17.28
C ARG A 56 -0.64 2.45 18.10
N PHE A 57 0.46 2.04 17.45
CA PHE A 57 1.62 1.47 18.14
C PHE A 57 2.92 2.25 17.92
N GLY A 58 2.91 3.34 17.14
CA GLY A 58 4.11 4.11 16.80
C GLY A 58 5.13 3.31 15.98
N LEU A 59 4.70 2.24 15.30
CA LEU A 59 5.59 1.46 14.45
C LEU A 59 5.99 2.30 13.22
N ASP A 60 7.29 2.36 12.91
CA ASP A 60 7.76 3.03 11.68
C ASP A 60 7.45 2.16 10.46
N THR A 61 6.25 2.32 9.92
CA THR A 61 5.81 1.67 8.68
C THR A 61 5.84 2.66 7.54
N ARG A 62 6.50 2.29 6.44
CA ARG A 62 6.59 3.11 5.23
C ARG A 62 6.24 2.27 4.02
N GLY A 63 5.79 2.90 2.95
CA GLY A 63 5.41 2.18 1.74
C GLY A 63 5.24 3.11 0.55
N LEU A 64 5.30 2.53 -0.64
CA LEU A 64 5.01 3.21 -1.90
C LEU A 64 4.12 2.30 -2.75
N ARG A 65 3.20 2.90 -3.49
CA ARG A 65 2.40 2.22 -4.52
C ARG A 65 3.24 2.09 -5.78
N LEU A 66 3.91 0.95 -5.95
CA LEU A 66 4.84 0.76 -7.06
C LEU A 66 4.08 0.64 -8.40
N PRO A 67 4.56 1.30 -9.47
CA PRO A 67 4.04 1.11 -10.81
C PRO A 67 4.53 -0.21 -11.40
N GLY A 68 4.24 -0.46 -12.68
CA GLY A 68 4.92 -1.53 -13.43
C GLY A 68 6.43 -1.27 -13.43
N LEU A 69 7.20 -2.17 -12.84
CA LEU A 69 8.65 -2.08 -12.76
C LEU A 69 9.27 -2.85 -13.93
N ILE A 70 10.25 -2.25 -14.59
CA ILE A 70 11.04 -2.87 -15.66
C ILE A 70 12.50 -2.90 -15.18
N SER A 71 13.15 -4.06 -15.23
CA SER A 71 14.58 -4.19 -14.96
C SER A 71 15.32 -4.70 -16.20
N TYR A 72 16.55 -4.25 -16.36
CA TYR A 72 17.51 -4.75 -17.34
C TYR A 72 18.62 -5.51 -16.58
N ALA A 73 19.19 -6.53 -17.21
CA ALA A 73 20.26 -7.36 -16.66
C ALA A 73 21.63 -6.88 -17.13
#